data_AF-A0A939RDA8-F1
#
_entry.id   AF-A0A939RDA8-F1
#
_cell.length_a   1.000
_cell.length_b   1.000
_cell.length_c   1.000
_cell.angle_alpha   90.00
_cell.angle_beta   90.00
_cell.angle_gamma   90.00
#
_symmetry.space_group_name_H-M   'P 1'
#
loop_
_entity.id
_entity.type
_entity.pdbx_description
1 polymer ?
#
loop_
_entity_poly.entity_id
_entity_poly.type
_entity_poly.pdbx_seq_one_letter_code
_entity_poly.pdbx_strand_id
1 'polypeptide(L)'
;MKNTDEQSFYERSKEYAIEKLAKEHYIDKEKCSPEEAKEKAKQRIEALIKPAVIYDIRHSETTLEGIYKRLLISCQNRQQMPNVIKFNKNEKEFSDILKSFNPFEVSKETEEKLYVKFTSIPKFNVNTRHHKNWENFAKSVLDSAKFVSRFKKVEDFKKMIENLDAHFQGSLVLPRLISGEIRGIGLALACDFLKEIGYVEYPKPDVHIKDIIGQLFFKKTKNDKPITDEEAIFKVREIANNANVSAFAVDKILWLIGSGKYYGVNGIEGDIEISADRQEFINEIKKESPFYLYTSRIDAFVL
;
A
#
# COMPACT_ATOMS: atom_id res chain seq x y z
N MET A 1 -13.14 24.75 -10.80
CA MET A 1 -11.80 25.39 -10.93
C MET A 1 -10.82 24.49 -10.21
N LYS A 2 -9.71 24.09 -10.84
CA LYS A 2 -8.68 23.28 -10.16
C LYS A 2 -8.13 24.10 -8.98
N ASN A 3 -8.06 23.50 -7.80
CA ASN A 3 -7.41 24.15 -6.68
C ASN A 3 -5.90 24.12 -6.94
N THR A 4 -5.33 25.27 -7.31
CA THR A 4 -3.89 25.43 -7.63
C THR A 4 -3.01 24.99 -6.47
N ASP A 5 -3.52 25.09 -5.24
CA ASP A 5 -2.80 24.68 -4.04
C ASP A 5 -2.62 23.16 -3.98
N GLU A 6 -3.63 22.36 -4.31
CA GLU A 6 -3.49 20.89 -4.26
C GLU A 6 -2.64 20.32 -5.40
N GLN A 7 -2.67 20.93 -6.60
CA GLN A 7 -1.71 20.61 -7.65
C GLN A 7 -0.27 20.90 -7.18
N SER A 8 -0.08 22.01 -6.48
CA SER A 8 1.23 22.35 -5.90
C SER A 8 1.64 21.43 -4.75
N PHE A 9 0.71 20.73 -4.09
CA PHE A 9 1.02 19.83 -2.99
C PHE A 9 1.82 18.61 -3.45
N TYR A 10 1.36 17.96 -4.51
CA TYR A 10 2.00 16.76 -5.03
C TYR A 10 3.43 17.05 -5.50
N GLU A 11 3.62 18.11 -6.31
CA GLU A 11 4.94 18.48 -6.82
C GLU A 11 5.91 18.86 -5.69
N ARG A 12 5.45 19.59 -4.67
CA ARG A 12 6.28 19.90 -3.49
C ARG A 12 6.63 18.67 -2.67
N SER A 13 5.69 17.76 -2.51
CA SER A 13 5.95 16.48 -1.84
C SER A 13 7.00 15.67 -2.60
N LYS A 14 6.92 15.66 -3.93
CA LYS A 14 7.89 15.00 -4.79
C LYS A 14 9.27 15.65 -4.68
N GLU A 15 9.36 16.97 -4.77
CA GLU A 15 10.63 17.70 -4.67
C GLU A 15 11.28 17.50 -3.31
N TYR A 16 10.52 17.59 -2.21
CA TYR A 16 11.02 17.33 -0.86
C TYR A 16 11.66 15.93 -0.74
N ALA A 17 10.97 14.90 -1.25
CA ALA A 17 11.50 13.54 -1.22
C ALA A 17 12.80 13.42 -2.04
N ILE A 18 12.88 14.09 -3.19
CA ILE A 18 14.09 14.13 -4.05
C ILE A 18 15.24 14.78 -3.29
N GLU A 19 15.05 15.99 -2.76
CA GLU A 19 16.09 16.74 -2.07
C GLU A 19 16.60 16.00 -0.83
N LYS A 20 15.68 15.40 -0.07
CA LYS A 20 16.04 14.64 1.12
C LYS A 20 16.84 13.39 0.81
N LEU A 21 16.40 12.60 -0.18
CA LEU A 21 17.13 11.41 -0.63
C LEU A 21 18.50 11.77 -1.22
N ALA A 22 18.57 12.84 -2.03
CA ALA A 22 19.80 13.37 -2.60
C ALA A 22 20.80 13.70 -1.48
N LYS A 23 20.37 14.44 -0.47
CA LYS A 23 21.21 14.84 0.66
C LYS A 23 21.65 13.65 1.51
N GLU A 24 20.72 12.93 2.14
CA GLU A 24 21.06 11.96 3.19
C GLU A 24 21.72 10.68 2.67
N HIS A 25 21.49 10.33 1.40
CA HIS A 25 22.08 9.14 0.82
C HIS A 25 23.19 9.48 -0.16
N TYR A 26 22.86 10.16 -1.26
CA TYR A 26 23.82 10.30 -2.36
C TYR A 26 24.95 11.27 -2.02
N ILE A 27 24.68 12.39 -1.34
CA ILE A 27 25.72 13.33 -0.89
C ILE A 27 26.41 12.81 0.37
N ASP A 28 25.65 12.53 1.43
CA ASP A 28 26.24 12.24 2.74
C ASP A 28 26.90 10.86 2.83
N LYS A 29 26.35 9.85 2.13
CA LYS A 29 26.88 8.47 2.15
C LYS A 29 27.70 8.14 0.90
N GLU A 30 27.16 8.40 -0.30
CA GLU A 30 27.86 8.05 -1.55
C GLU A 30 28.84 9.13 -2.04
N LYS A 31 28.85 10.34 -1.44
CA LYS A 31 29.75 11.44 -1.81
C LYS A 31 29.62 11.90 -3.27
N CYS A 32 28.42 11.79 -3.83
CA CYS A 32 28.08 12.37 -5.13
C CYS A 32 28.13 13.91 -5.09
N SER A 33 28.33 14.54 -6.25
CA SER A 33 28.09 15.98 -6.40
C SER A 33 26.60 16.32 -6.19
N PRO A 34 26.23 17.56 -5.79
CA PRO A 34 24.83 17.93 -5.59
C PRO A 34 23.94 17.68 -6.83
N GLU A 35 24.44 17.98 -8.02
CA GLU A 35 23.73 17.79 -9.28
C GLU A 35 23.49 16.31 -9.58
N GLU A 36 24.53 15.49 -9.44
CA GLU A 36 24.45 14.04 -9.63
C GLU A 36 23.51 13.38 -8.61
N ALA A 37 23.61 13.80 -7.35
CA ALA A 37 22.76 13.30 -6.26
C ALA A 37 21.28 13.57 -6.52
N LYS A 38 20.94 14.79 -6.98
CA LYS A 38 19.58 15.18 -7.31
C LYS A 38 19.03 14.35 -8.48
N GLU A 39 19.82 14.14 -9.51
CA GLU A 39 19.41 13.34 -10.68
C GLU A 39 19.19 11.87 -10.30
N LYS A 40 20.11 11.25 -9.54
CA LYS A 40 19.94 9.87 -9.05
C LYS A 40 18.70 9.71 -8.17
N ALA A 41 18.47 10.66 -7.25
CA ALA A 41 17.28 10.66 -6.39
C ALA A 41 15.99 10.78 -7.20
N LYS A 42 15.97 11.68 -8.19
CA LYS A 42 14.83 11.86 -9.10
C LYS A 42 14.53 10.58 -9.88
N GLN A 43 15.53 9.95 -10.48
CA GLN A 43 15.36 8.69 -11.22
C GLN A 43 14.75 7.59 -10.35
N ARG A 44 15.26 7.45 -9.12
CA ARG A 44 14.73 6.47 -8.16
C ARG A 44 13.27 6.75 -7.76
N ILE A 45 12.93 8.00 -7.45
CA ILE A 45 11.55 8.38 -7.11
C ILE A 45 10.61 8.18 -8.30
N GLU A 46 11.01 8.56 -9.51
CA GLU A 46 10.21 8.38 -10.72
C GLU A 46 9.97 6.91 -11.08
N ALA A 47 10.90 6.03 -10.73
CA ALA A 47 10.70 4.58 -10.84
C ALA A 47 9.74 4.04 -9.78
N LEU A 48 9.78 4.57 -8.55
CA LEU A 48 8.96 4.11 -7.41
C LEU A 48 7.49 4.54 -7.50
N ILE A 49 7.20 5.72 -8.05
CA ILE A 49 5.83 6.24 -8.22
C ILE A 49 5.07 5.61 -9.41
N LYS A 50 5.70 4.65 -10.10
CA LYS A 50 5.05 3.82 -11.11
C LYS A 50 4.65 2.47 -10.47
N PRO A 51 3.42 1.99 -10.66
CA PRO A 51 3.00 0.70 -10.14
C PRO A 51 3.86 -0.44 -10.73
N ALA A 52 4.15 -1.45 -9.91
CA ALA A 52 4.86 -2.63 -10.36
C ALA A 52 3.94 -3.48 -11.26
N VAL A 53 4.47 -3.89 -12.41
CA VAL A 53 3.74 -4.65 -13.44
C VAL A 53 3.46 -6.10 -13.02
N ILE A 54 4.23 -6.65 -12.09
CA ILE A 54 4.30 -8.10 -11.81
C ILE A 54 2.95 -8.70 -11.38
N TYR A 55 2.12 -7.94 -10.66
CA TYR A 55 0.79 -8.40 -10.22
C TYR A 55 -0.35 -7.67 -10.93
N ASP A 56 -0.03 -6.81 -11.89
CA ASP A 56 -1.02 -6.02 -12.60
C ASP A 56 -1.87 -6.94 -13.47
N ILE A 57 -3.12 -7.13 -13.06
CA ILE A 57 -4.02 -8.07 -13.71
C ILE A 57 -4.32 -7.67 -15.16
N ARG A 58 -4.01 -6.44 -15.58
CA ARG A 58 -4.14 -6.02 -16.98
C ARG A 58 -3.14 -6.73 -17.90
N HIS A 59 -2.11 -7.38 -17.34
CA HIS A 59 -1.19 -8.23 -18.09
C HIS A 59 -1.80 -9.62 -18.33
N SER A 60 -1.57 -10.17 -19.53
CA SER A 60 -2.13 -11.45 -19.97
C SER A 60 -1.60 -12.66 -19.21
N GLU A 61 -0.48 -12.52 -18.49
CA GLU A 61 0.18 -13.61 -17.77
C GLU A 61 -0.31 -13.76 -16.32
N THR A 62 -1.15 -12.86 -15.82
CA THR A 62 -1.66 -12.96 -14.44
C THR A 62 -2.59 -14.15 -14.29
N THR A 63 -2.38 -14.95 -13.23
CA THR A 63 -3.21 -16.11 -12.88
C THR A 63 -3.97 -15.90 -11.58
N LEU A 64 -4.94 -16.77 -11.28
CA LEU A 64 -5.66 -16.75 -10.00
C LEU A 64 -4.71 -17.06 -8.83
N GLU A 65 -3.71 -17.90 -9.04
CA GLU A 65 -2.62 -18.17 -8.08
C GLU A 65 -1.81 -16.90 -7.80
N GLY A 66 -1.51 -16.11 -8.84
CA GLY A 66 -0.83 -14.82 -8.71
C GLY A 66 -1.64 -13.80 -7.90
N ILE A 67 -2.95 -13.70 -8.19
CA ILE A 67 -3.89 -12.84 -7.45
C ILE A 67 -3.97 -13.29 -5.99
N TYR A 68 -4.13 -14.59 -5.75
CA TYR A 68 -4.18 -15.16 -4.41
C TYR A 68 -2.89 -14.87 -3.64
N LYS A 69 -1.72 -15.12 -4.24
CA LYS A 69 -0.42 -14.81 -3.65
C LYS A 69 -0.29 -13.33 -3.28
N ARG A 70 -0.70 -12.41 -4.15
CA ARG A 70 -0.67 -10.96 -3.89
C ARG A 70 -1.59 -10.58 -2.71
N LEU A 71 -2.77 -11.19 -2.63
CA LEU A 71 -3.69 -11.01 -1.50
C LEU A 71 -3.08 -11.49 -0.17
N LEU A 72 -2.35 -12.62 -0.18
CA LEU A 72 -1.63 -13.10 1.02
C LEU A 72 -0.51 -12.15 1.46
N ILE A 73 0.19 -11.52 0.50
CA ILE A 73 1.17 -10.47 0.81
C ILE A 73 0.48 -9.29 1.50
N SER A 74 -0.70 -8.89 1.05
CA SER A 74 -1.49 -7.85 1.75
C SER A 74 -1.98 -8.31 3.12
N CYS A 75 -2.36 -9.59 3.29
CA CYS A 75 -2.72 -10.16 4.60
C CYS A 75 -1.58 -10.07 5.63
N GLN A 76 -0.33 -10.30 5.19
CA GLN A 76 0.82 -10.18 6.10
C GLN A 76 1.12 -8.72 6.48
N ASN A 77 0.69 -7.73 5.70
CA ASN A 77 1.09 -6.32 5.88
C ASN A 77 0.43 -5.62 7.08
N ARG A 78 -0.20 -6.38 7.97
CA ARG A 78 -0.80 -5.89 9.21
C ARG A 78 0.23 -5.73 10.31
N GLN A 79 0.46 -4.49 10.75
CA GLN A 79 1.26 -4.18 11.95
C GLN A 79 2.65 -4.88 11.91
N GLN A 80 2.95 -5.72 12.91
CA GLN A 80 4.23 -6.43 13.03
C GLN A 80 4.29 -7.73 12.22
N MET A 81 3.21 -8.13 11.54
CA MET A 81 3.14 -9.42 10.83
C MET A 81 4.19 -9.60 9.73
N PRO A 82 4.67 -8.59 8.97
CA PRO A 82 5.72 -8.81 7.97
C PRO A 82 7.01 -9.36 8.60
N ASN A 83 7.36 -8.88 9.80
CA ASN A 83 8.56 -9.33 10.53
C ASN A 83 8.38 -10.72 11.17
N VAL A 84 7.15 -11.17 11.33
CA VAL A 84 6.82 -12.47 11.93
C VAL A 84 6.64 -13.54 10.86
N ILE A 85 5.81 -13.27 9.86
CA ILE A 85 5.45 -14.20 8.78
C ILE A 85 6.58 -14.30 7.76
N LYS A 86 7.21 -13.17 7.41
CA LYS A 86 8.31 -13.07 6.43
C LYS A 86 7.99 -13.80 5.11
N PHE A 87 6.79 -13.58 4.58
CA PHE A 87 6.24 -14.36 3.47
C PHE A 87 7.20 -14.41 2.27
N ASN A 88 7.69 -13.25 1.81
CA ASN A 88 8.59 -13.17 0.65
C ASN A 88 9.92 -13.88 0.89
N LYS A 89 10.44 -13.86 2.12
CA LYS A 89 11.70 -14.54 2.47
C LYS A 89 11.54 -16.07 2.49
N ASN A 90 10.34 -16.54 2.79
CA ASN A 90 10.03 -17.96 2.90
C ASN A 90 9.03 -18.43 1.83
N GLU A 91 9.05 -17.79 0.66
CA GLU A 91 8.04 -18.02 -0.38
C GLU A 91 7.98 -19.48 -0.80
N LYS A 92 9.14 -20.15 -0.90
CA LYS A 92 9.22 -21.58 -1.25
C LYS A 92 8.44 -22.44 -0.25
N GLU A 93 8.65 -22.25 1.04
CA GLU A 93 7.94 -23.02 2.06
C GLU A 93 6.42 -22.72 2.04
N PHE A 94 6.02 -21.48 1.77
CA PHE A 94 4.62 -21.14 1.57
C PHE A 94 4.04 -21.80 0.32
N SER A 95 4.76 -21.81 -0.79
CA SER A 95 4.37 -22.48 -2.03
C SER A 95 4.13 -23.97 -1.78
N ASP A 96 5.03 -24.64 -1.06
CA ASP A 96 4.90 -26.08 -0.78
C ASP A 96 3.65 -26.37 0.09
N ILE A 97 3.41 -25.59 1.14
CA ILE A 97 2.23 -25.75 2.01
C ILE A 97 0.92 -25.43 1.28
N LEU A 98 0.94 -24.37 0.46
CA LEU A 98 -0.22 -23.81 -0.22
C LEU A 98 -0.37 -24.36 -1.64
N LYS A 99 0.29 -25.49 -1.95
CA LYS A 99 0.16 -26.21 -3.23
C LYS A 99 0.37 -25.30 -4.44
N SER A 100 1.53 -24.64 -4.47
CA SER A 100 1.89 -23.63 -5.48
C SER A 100 0.88 -22.48 -5.57
N PHE A 101 0.33 -22.09 -4.41
CA PHE A 101 -0.69 -21.05 -4.27
C PHE A 101 -2.00 -21.34 -5.04
N ASN A 102 -2.38 -22.61 -5.19
CA ASN A 102 -3.66 -22.97 -5.82
C ASN A 102 -4.86 -22.66 -4.89
N PRO A 103 -5.69 -21.65 -5.18
CA PRO A 103 -6.76 -21.24 -4.28
C PRO A 103 -7.89 -22.28 -4.17
N PHE A 104 -8.14 -23.08 -5.22
CA PHE A 104 -9.16 -24.14 -5.20
C PHE A 104 -8.76 -25.30 -4.29
N GLU A 105 -7.48 -25.61 -4.25
CA GLU A 105 -6.95 -26.68 -3.42
C GLU A 105 -6.77 -26.27 -1.96
N VAL A 106 -6.46 -25.00 -1.71
CA VAL A 106 -6.35 -24.44 -0.35
C VAL A 106 -7.74 -24.18 0.26
N SER A 107 -8.75 -23.82 -0.53
CA SER A 107 -10.10 -23.56 -0.01
C SER A 107 -10.79 -24.79 0.61
N LYS A 108 -10.29 -26.00 0.30
CA LYS A 108 -10.72 -27.29 0.86
C LYS A 108 -10.07 -27.63 2.21
N GLU A 109 -9.10 -26.85 2.67
CA GLU A 109 -8.43 -27.05 3.96
C GLU A 109 -9.24 -26.49 5.14
N THR A 110 -8.75 -26.70 6.36
CA THR A 110 -9.27 -26.02 7.56
C THR A 110 -8.23 -25.10 8.17
N GLU A 111 -8.70 -24.15 8.99
CA GLU A 111 -7.86 -23.16 9.65
C GLU A 111 -6.83 -23.83 10.57
N GLU A 112 -7.25 -24.87 11.29
CA GLU A 112 -6.44 -25.65 12.22
C GLU A 112 -5.37 -26.42 11.47
N LYS A 113 -5.72 -27.05 10.33
CA LYS A 113 -4.76 -27.77 9.49
C LYS A 113 -3.70 -26.84 8.93
N LEU A 114 -4.10 -25.67 8.42
CA LEU A 114 -3.17 -24.67 7.92
C LEU A 114 -2.26 -24.14 9.02
N TYR A 115 -2.82 -23.83 10.19
CA TYR A 115 -2.04 -23.40 11.35
C TYR A 115 -1.01 -24.45 11.76
N VAL A 116 -1.42 -25.72 11.91
CA VAL A 116 -0.51 -26.83 12.23
C VAL A 116 0.61 -26.93 11.19
N LYS A 117 0.29 -26.92 9.89
CA LYS A 117 1.29 -26.94 8.80
C LYS A 117 2.29 -25.78 8.96
N PHE A 118 1.83 -24.56 9.19
CA PHE A 118 2.73 -23.42 9.41
C PHE A 118 3.63 -23.62 10.65
N THR A 119 3.06 -24.04 11.78
CA THR A 119 3.84 -24.24 13.02
C THR A 119 4.80 -25.42 12.95
N SER A 120 4.58 -26.37 12.03
CA SER A 120 5.46 -27.53 11.83
C SER A 120 6.73 -27.20 11.07
N ILE A 121 6.83 -26.03 10.41
CA ILE A 121 8.02 -25.61 9.68
C ILE A 121 9.01 -24.94 10.62
N PRO A 122 10.20 -25.52 10.87
CA PRO A 122 11.18 -24.93 11.79
C PRO A 122 11.64 -23.53 11.37
N LYS A 123 11.73 -23.28 10.04
CA LYS A 123 12.16 -21.99 9.47
C LYS A 123 11.22 -20.82 9.82
N PHE A 124 9.94 -21.11 10.09
CA PHE A 124 8.98 -20.07 10.49
C PHE A 124 9.17 -19.61 11.94
N ASN A 125 9.89 -20.38 12.76
CA ASN A 125 10.23 -20.04 14.15
C ASN A 125 9.01 -19.56 14.96
N VAL A 126 7.90 -20.29 14.84
CA VAL A 126 6.64 -19.97 15.53
C VAL A 126 6.86 -20.16 17.02
N ASN A 127 6.68 -19.08 17.80
CA ASN A 127 6.83 -19.08 19.24
C ASN A 127 5.56 -18.57 19.94
N THR A 128 5.51 -18.72 21.26
CA THR A 128 4.37 -18.31 22.10
C THR A 128 4.04 -16.83 21.99
N ARG A 129 5.02 -15.96 21.69
CA ARG A 129 4.78 -14.52 21.49
C ARG A 129 3.98 -14.22 20.21
N HIS A 130 4.14 -15.04 19.18
CA HIS A 130 3.59 -14.78 17.85
C HIS A 130 2.55 -15.80 17.37
N HIS A 131 2.17 -16.78 18.19
CA HIS A 131 1.17 -17.80 17.83
C HIS A 131 -0.13 -17.20 17.27
N LYS A 132 -0.66 -16.15 17.91
CA LYS A 132 -1.86 -15.42 17.45
C LYS A 132 -1.69 -14.78 16.07
N ASN A 133 -0.48 -14.32 15.73
CA ASN A 133 -0.23 -13.78 14.39
C ASN A 133 -0.30 -14.88 13.34
N TRP A 134 0.24 -16.06 13.63
CA TRP A 134 0.17 -17.23 12.75
C TRP A 134 -1.24 -17.81 12.64
N GLU A 135 -1.99 -17.86 13.75
CA GLU A 135 -3.39 -18.28 13.75
C GLU A 135 -4.25 -17.33 12.90
N ASN A 136 -4.11 -16.02 13.10
CA ASN A 136 -4.81 -15.02 12.30
C ASN A 136 -4.38 -15.06 10.83
N PHE A 137 -3.11 -15.34 10.55
CA PHE A 137 -2.63 -15.52 9.18
C PHE A 137 -3.25 -16.75 8.53
N ALA A 138 -3.34 -17.90 9.23
CA ALA A 138 -4.02 -19.10 8.73
C ALA A 138 -5.49 -18.85 8.37
N LYS A 139 -6.20 -18.08 9.20
CA LYS A 139 -7.57 -17.62 8.92
C LYS A 139 -7.63 -16.79 7.65
N SER A 140 -6.75 -15.79 7.54
CA SER A 140 -6.65 -14.91 6.36
C SER A 140 -6.34 -15.70 5.08
N VAL A 141 -5.45 -16.69 5.17
CA VAL A 141 -5.04 -17.58 4.08
C VAL A 141 -6.22 -18.40 3.57
N LEU A 142 -7.01 -18.99 4.47
CA LEU A 142 -8.18 -19.79 4.11
C LEU A 142 -9.29 -18.93 3.51
N ASP A 143 -9.62 -17.80 4.13
CA ASP A 143 -10.66 -16.89 3.62
C ASP A 143 -10.29 -16.35 2.24
N SER A 144 -9.03 -15.96 2.06
CA SER A 144 -8.50 -15.50 0.77
C SER A 144 -8.63 -16.60 -0.30
N ALA A 145 -8.35 -17.87 0.05
CA ALA A 145 -8.50 -18.98 -0.88
C ALA A 145 -9.97 -19.22 -1.25
N LYS A 146 -10.87 -19.18 -0.25
CA LYS A 146 -12.33 -19.28 -0.46
C LYS A 146 -12.88 -18.13 -1.27
N PHE A 147 -12.32 -16.93 -1.16
CA PHE A 147 -12.69 -15.76 -1.95
C PHE A 147 -12.26 -15.93 -3.40
N VAL A 148 -10.98 -16.20 -3.66
CA VAL A 148 -10.42 -16.31 -5.03
C VAL A 148 -10.95 -17.55 -5.77
N SER A 149 -11.19 -18.67 -5.08
CA SER A 149 -11.70 -19.89 -5.72
C SER A 149 -13.15 -19.81 -6.21
N ARG A 150 -13.85 -18.69 -5.99
CA ARG A 150 -15.17 -18.41 -6.59
C ARG A 150 -15.09 -18.11 -8.09
N PHE A 151 -13.93 -17.66 -8.56
CA PHE A 151 -13.70 -17.28 -9.95
C PHE A 151 -13.09 -18.45 -10.70
N LYS A 152 -13.62 -18.79 -11.88
CA LYS A 152 -13.09 -19.91 -12.69
C LYS A 152 -11.83 -19.48 -13.45
N LYS A 153 -11.72 -18.20 -13.78
CA LYS A 153 -10.60 -17.57 -14.48
C LYS A 153 -10.43 -16.11 -14.07
N VAL A 154 -9.28 -15.54 -14.39
CA VAL A 154 -8.94 -14.14 -14.07
C VAL A 154 -9.93 -13.15 -14.68
N GLU A 155 -10.50 -13.42 -15.85
CA GLU A 155 -11.51 -12.56 -16.47
C GLU A 155 -12.79 -12.46 -15.65
N ASP A 156 -13.16 -13.50 -14.90
CA ASP A 156 -14.35 -13.44 -14.03
C ASP A 156 -14.10 -12.52 -12.83
N PHE A 157 -12.87 -12.55 -12.30
CA PHE A 157 -12.43 -11.64 -11.24
C PHE A 157 -12.37 -10.19 -11.73
N LYS A 158 -11.80 -9.96 -12.92
CA LYS A 158 -11.79 -8.64 -13.59
C LYS A 158 -13.19 -8.09 -13.75
N LYS A 159 -14.10 -8.87 -14.32
CA LYS A 159 -15.50 -8.47 -14.52
C LYS A 159 -16.20 -8.11 -13.22
N MET A 160 -15.93 -8.83 -12.13
CA MET A 160 -16.47 -8.46 -10.82
C MET A 160 -15.98 -7.08 -10.40
N ILE A 161 -14.68 -6.80 -10.51
CA ILE A 161 -14.13 -5.50 -10.15
C ILE A 161 -14.67 -4.40 -11.06
N GLU A 162 -14.63 -4.60 -12.38
CA GLU A 162 -15.14 -3.64 -13.37
C GLU A 162 -16.61 -3.33 -13.13
N ASN A 163 -17.46 -4.32 -12.84
CA ASN A 163 -18.86 -4.09 -12.54
C ASN A 163 -19.06 -3.29 -11.24
N LEU A 164 -18.18 -3.45 -10.24
CA LEU A 164 -18.27 -2.71 -8.98
C LEU A 164 -17.65 -1.29 -9.08
N ASP A 165 -16.64 -1.12 -9.93
CA ASP A 165 -15.89 0.13 -10.11
C ASP A 165 -16.50 1.04 -11.19
N ALA A 166 -17.07 0.49 -12.26
CA ALA A 166 -17.66 1.24 -13.37
C ALA A 166 -18.87 2.10 -12.96
N HIS A 167 -19.50 1.78 -11.84
CA HIS A 167 -20.61 2.56 -11.30
C HIS A 167 -20.16 3.68 -10.36
N PHE A 168 -18.93 3.62 -9.85
CA PHE A 168 -18.41 4.58 -8.89
C PHE A 168 -16.88 4.57 -8.94
N GLN A 169 -16.29 5.47 -9.73
CA GLN A 169 -14.83 5.63 -9.79
C GLN A 169 -14.27 5.72 -8.35
N GLY A 170 -13.62 4.65 -7.89
CA GLY A 170 -13.11 4.45 -6.54
C GLY A 170 -14.15 4.55 -5.41
N SER A 171 -15.32 3.95 -5.59
CA SER A 171 -16.17 3.65 -4.42
C SER A 171 -15.43 2.74 -3.46
N LEU A 172 -15.72 2.92 -2.18
CA LEU A 172 -15.23 2.03 -1.14
C LEU A 172 -15.97 0.69 -1.10
N VAL A 173 -16.89 0.42 -2.04
CA VAL A 173 -17.68 -0.82 -2.10
C VAL A 173 -16.77 -2.02 -2.24
N LEU A 174 -15.85 -2.00 -3.20
CA LEU A 174 -14.97 -3.13 -3.47
C LEU A 174 -13.97 -3.39 -2.32
N PRO A 175 -13.23 -2.38 -1.81
CA PRO A 175 -12.43 -2.56 -0.60
C PRO A 175 -13.23 -3.07 0.60
N ARG A 176 -14.46 -2.58 0.81
CA ARG A 176 -15.33 -3.01 1.91
C ARG A 176 -15.79 -4.45 1.75
N LEU A 177 -16.18 -4.87 0.54
CA LEU A 177 -16.51 -6.25 0.22
C LEU A 177 -15.34 -7.18 0.60
N ILE A 178 -14.14 -6.88 0.14
CA ILE A 178 -12.94 -7.68 0.43
C ILE A 178 -12.68 -7.72 1.94
N SER A 179 -12.78 -6.58 2.64
CA SER A 179 -12.58 -6.52 4.10
C SER A 179 -13.64 -7.26 4.92
N GLY A 180 -14.86 -7.40 4.39
CA GLY A 180 -15.93 -8.16 5.03
C GLY A 180 -15.80 -9.67 4.82
N GLU A 181 -15.14 -10.09 3.75
CA GLU A 181 -14.98 -11.50 3.37
C GLU A 181 -13.73 -12.16 3.94
N ILE A 182 -12.70 -11.38 4.30
CA ILE A 182 -11.39 -11.90 4.69
C ILE A 182 -11.01 -11.42 6.08
N ARG A 183 -10.99 -12.35 7.04
CA ARG A 183 -10.55 -12.04 8.41
C ARG A 183 -9.11 -11.53 8.39
N GLY A 184 -8.88 -10.44 9.13
CA GLY A 184 -7.56 -9.80 9.23
C GLY A 184 -7.28 -8.76 8.15
N ILE A 185 -8.10 -8.65 7.11
CA ILE A 185 -8.02 -7.57 6.10
C ILE A 185 -9.01 -6.45 6.48
N GLY A 186 -8.48 -5.32 6.93
CA GLY A 186 -9.25 -4.07 7.03
C GLY A 186 -9.25 -3.30 5.72
N LEU A 187 -9.99 -2.19 5.67
CA LEU A 187 -10.11 -1.31 4.49
C LEU A 187 -8.74 -0.96 3.89
N ALA A 188 -7.78 -0.57 4.74
CA ALA A 188 -6.43 -0.26 4.30
C ALA A 188 -5.72 -1.40 3.56
N LEU A 189 -5.84 -2.65 4.03
CA LEU A 189 -5.19 -3.80 3.40
C LEU A 189 -5.94 -4.28 2.15
N ALA A 190 -7.25 -4.04 2.07
CA ALA A 190 -8.01 -4.27 0.85
C ALA A 190 -7.59 -3.28 -0.25
N CYS A 191 -7.41 -2.00 0.09
CA CYS A 191 -6.83 -1.01 -0.83
C CYS A 191 -5.39 -1.37 -1.24
N ASP A 192 -4.55 -1.80 -0.30
CA ASP A 192 -3.19 -2.30 -0.58
C ASP A 192 -3.22 -3.43 -1.61
N PHE A 193 -4.15 -4.38 -1.48
CA PHE A 193 -4.30 -5.46 -2.46
C PHE A 193 -4.71 -4.93 -3.85
N LEU A 194 -5.79 -4.14 -3.92
CA LEU A 194 -6.33 -3.61 -5.18
C LEU A 194 -5.32 -2.76 -5.94
N LYS A 195 -4.63 -1.88 -5.22
CA LYS A 195 -3.57 -1.03 -5.76
C LYS A 195 -2.46 -1.83 -6.41
N GLU A 196 -2.00 -2.87 -5.72
CA GLU A 196 -0.87 -3.68 -6.16
C GLU A 196 -1.24 -4.64 -7.31
N ILE A 197 -2.53 -4.92 -7.53
CA ILE A 197 -2.99 -5.67 -8.72
C ILE A 197 -3.37 -4.78 -9.92
N GLY A 198 -3.09 -3.47 -9.86
CA GLY A 198 -3.26 -2.55 -11.00
C GLY A 198 -4.40 -1.54 -10.87
N TYR A 199 -5.24 -1.61 -9.83
CA TYR A 199 -6.26 -0.59 -9.55
C TYR A 199 -5.69 0.55 -8.72
N VAL A 200 -4.87 1.38 -9.38
CA VAL A 200 -4.05 2.44 -8.79
C VAL A 200 -4.84 3.58 -8.11
N GLU A 201 -6.16 3.61 -8.28
CA GLU A 201 -7.05 4.61 -7.68
C GLU A 201 -7.53 4.26 -6.27
N TYR A 202 -7.06 3.14 -5.70
CA TYR A 202 -7.30 2.73 -4.32
C TYR A 202 -6.06 2.99 -3.44
N PRO A 203 -5.79 4.24 -3.01
CA PRO A 203 -4.67 4.52 -2.12
C PRO A 203 -4.85 3.78 -0.78
N LYS A 204 -3.75 3.42 -0.14
CA LYS A 204 -3.73 2.74 1.15
C LYS A 204 -3.73 3.78 2.28
N PRO A 205 -4.80 3.90 3.08
CA PRO A 205 -4.85 4.81 4.22
C PRO A 205 -4.05 4.27 5.43
N ASP A 206 -2.74 4.10 5.27
CA ASP A 206 -1.87 3.65 6.36
C ASP A 206 -1.54 4.78 7.35
N VAL A 207 -0.75 4.45 8.38
CA VAL A 207 -0.39 5.39 9.44
C VAL A 207 0.39 6.60 8.95
N HIS A 208 1.20 6.47 7.90
CA HIS A 208 1.96 7.58 7.33
C HIS A 208 1.03 8.53 6.57
N ILE A 209 0.17 7.97 5.73
CA ILE A 209 -0.81 8.73 4.96
C ILE A 209 -1.77 9.48 5.90
N LYS A 210 -2.35 8.78 6.88
CA LYS A 210 -3.30 9.37 7.82
C LYS A 210 -2.70 10.48 8.69
N ASP A 211 -1.44 10.31 9.11
CA ASP A 211 -0.73 11.31 9.91
C ASP A 211 -0.45 12.58 9.09
N ILE A 212 0.13 12.44 7.89
CA ILE A 212 0.44 13.58 7.02
C ILE A 212 -0.85 14.30 6.61
N ILE A 213 -1.84 13.57 6.10
CA ILE A 213 -3.10 14.15 5.63
C ILE A 213 -3.86 14.79 6.81
N GLY A 214 -3.92 14.10 7.95
CA GLY A 214 -4.60 14.61 9.14
C GLY A 214 -4.02 15.94 9.62
N GLN A 215 -2.69 16.06 9.67
CA GLN A 215 -2.01 17.26 10.17
C GLN A 215 -2.01 18.44 9.19
N LEU A 216 -2.04 18.17 7.88
CA LEU A 216 -2.04 19.20 6.84
C LEU A 216 -3.44 19.68 6.49
N PHE A 217 -4.40 18.78 6.30
CA PHE A 217 -5.72 19.10 5.74
C PHE A 217 -6.86 19.07 6.77
N PHE A 218 -6.70 18.34 7.88
CA PHE A 218 -7.73 18.20 8.91
C PHE A 218 -7.36 18.89 10.24
N LYS A 219 -6.25 19.63 10.26
CA LYS A 219 -5.72 20.34 11.44
C LYS A 219 -5.58 19.46 12.68
N LYS A 220 -5.38 18.16 12.48
CA LYS A 220 -5.10 17.25 13.58
C LYS A 220 -3.71 17.55 14.13
N THR A 221 -3.59 17.52 15.43
CA THR A 221 -2.33 17.43 16.15
C THR A 221 -1.97 15.96 16.35
N LYS A 222 -0.73 15.68 16.76
CA LYS A 222 -0.30 14.31 17.09
C LYS A 222 -1.13 13.64 18.19
N ASN A 223 -1.80 14.45 19.02
CA ASN A 223 -2.60 13.96 20.14
C ASN A 223 -4.06 13.75 19.76
N ASP A 224 -4.49 14.20 18.58
CA ASP A 224 -5.85 13.99 18.13
C ASP A 224 -6.03 12.56 17.60
N LYS A 225 -7.28 12.10 17.60
CA LYS A 225 -7.63 10.85 16.92
C LYS A 225 -7.23 10.95 15.44
N PRO A 226 -6.57 9.92 14.88
CA PRO A 226 -6.32 9.84 13.44
C PRO A 226 -7.61 10.05 12.65
N ILE A 227 -7.48 10.63 11.46
CA ILE A 227 -8.59 10.64 10.48
C ILE A 227 -9.00 9.20 10.15
N THR A 228 -10.23 9.05 9.68
CA THR A 228 -10.76 7.78 9.19
C THR A 228 -10.04 7.31 7.93
N ASP A 229 -10.17 6.02 7.61
CA ASP A 229 -9.60 5.45 6.38
C ASP A 229 -10.27 6.08 5.14
N GLU A 230 -11.58 6.33 5.21
CA GLU A 230 -12.39 7.04 4.22
C GLU A 230 -11.86 8.44 3.94
N GLU A 231 -11.68 9.27 4.98
CA GLU A 231 -11.19 10.64 4.86
C GLU A 231 -9.82 10.69 4.18
N ALA A 232 -8.93 9.76 4.55
CA ALA A 232 -7.62 9.65 3.95
C ALA A 232 -7.69 9.25 2.47
N ILE A 233 -8.51 8.26 2.11
CA ILE A 233 -8.68 7.82 0.73
C ILE A 233 -9.22 8.97 -0.12
N PHE A 234 -10.30 9.63 0.31
CA PHE A 234 -10.91 10.71 -0.47
C PHE A 234 -9.94 11.87 -0.68
N LYS A 235 -9.23 12.31 0.37
CA LYS A 235 -8.28 13.42 0.24
C LYS A 235 -7.10 13.07 -0.66
N VAL A 236 -6.56 11.84 -0.59
CA VAL A 236 -5.49 11.41 -1.51
C VAL A 236 -5.96 11.42 -2.97
N ARG A 237 -7.19 10.98 -3.23
CA ARG A 237 -7.78 11.00 -4.59
C ARG A 237 -8.04 12.41 -5.08
N GLU A 238 -8.48 13.31 -4.20
CA GLU A 238 -8.66 14.74 -4.52
C GLU A 238 -7.33 15.39 -4.96
N ILE A 239 -6.26 15.17 -4.18
CA ILE A 239 -4.90 15.62 -4.50
C ILE A 239 -4.46 15.05 -5.87
N ALA A 240 -4.66 13.76 -6.09
CA ALA A 240 -4.28 13.07 -7.32
C ALA A 240 -5.01 13.67 -8.54
N ASN A 241 -6.32 13.87 -8.44
CA ASN A 241 -7.14 14.48 -9.49
C ASN A 241 -6.69 15.91 -9.80
N ASN A 242 -6.40 16.72 -8.78
CA ASN A 242 -5.94 18.09 -8.95
C ASN A 242 -4.55 18.16 -9.60
N ALA A 243 -3.65 17.24 -9.25
CA ALA A 243 -2.33 17.12 -9.83
C ALA A 243 -2.30 16.37 -11.18
N ASN A 244 -3.42 15.79 -11.63
CA ASN A 244 -3.50 14.97 -12.84
C ASN A 244 -2.50 13.78 -12.82
N VAL A 245 -2.43 13.10 -11.66
CA VAL A 245 -1.63 11.90 -11.43
C VAL A 245 -2.50 10.81 -10.80
N SER A 246 -2.02 9.57 -10.75
CA SER A 246 -2.74 8.48 -10.07
C SER A 246 -2.73 8.63 -8.54
N ALA A 247 -3.75 8.12 -7.86
CA ALA A 247 -3.76 8.07 -6.40
C ALA A 247 -2.59 7.23 -5.84
N PHE A 248 -2.12 6.23 -6.58
CA PHE A 248 -0.90 5.47 -6.28
C PHE A 248 0.32 6.38 -6.16
N ALA A 249 0.50 7.34 -7.05
CA ALA A 249 1.67 8.21 -7.05
C ALA A 249 1.69 9.12 -5.81
N VAL A 250 0.53 9.64 -5.42
CA VAL A 250 0.37 10.45 -4.19
C VAL A 250 0.57 9.58 -2.94
N ASP A 251 -0.05 8.41 -2.86
CA ASP A 251 0.17 7.44 -1.79
C ASP A 251 1.66 7.11 -1.64
N LYS A 252 2.32 6.76 -2.76
CA LYS A 252 3.71 6.35 -2.75
C LYS A 252 4.62 7.46 -2.27
N ILE A 253 4.45 8.70 -2.76
CA ILE A 253 5.34 9.79 -2.35
C ILE A 253 5.21 10.10 -0.85
N LEU A 254 3.98 10.13 -0.33
CA LEU A 254 3.74 10.35 1.09
C LEU A 254 4.24 9.19 1.95
N TRP A 255 4.15 7.96 1.44
CA TRP A 255 4.71 6.79 2.11
C TRP A 255 6.25 6.82 2.14
N LEU A 256 6.92 7.23 1.06
CA LEU A 256 8.39 7.38 1.02
C LEU A 256 8.87 8.41 2.04
N ILE A 257 8.23 9.58 2.08
CA ILE A 257 8.49 10.63 3.08
C ILE A 257 8.25 10.08 4.49
N GLY A 258 7.13 9.37 4.67
CA GLY A 258 6.70 8.92 5.98
C GLY A 258 7.53 7.78 6.56
N SER A 259 8.07 6.93 5.70
CA SER A 259 8.81 5.71 6.08
C SER A 259 10.32 5.86 6.00
N GLY A 260 10.83 6.76 5.15
CA GLY A 260 12.26 6.88 4.85
C GLY A 260 12.84 5.71 4.04
N LYS A 261 11.98 4.85 3.46
CA LYS A 261 12.40 3.59 2.81
C LYS A 261 12.22 3.65 1.30
N TYR A 262 13.30 3.45 0.56
CA TYR A 262 13.34 3.48 -0.91
C TYR A 262 13.88 2.15 -1.40
N TYR A 263 12.99 1.27 -1.84
CA TYR A 263 13.35 -0.09 -2.25
C TYR A 263 13.83 -0.13 -3.72
N GLY A 264 14.58 -1.18 -4.07
CA GLY A 264 15.01 -1.40 -5.45
C GLY A 264 13.84 -1.68 -6.40
N VAL A 265 13.84 -1.04 -7.57
CA VAL A 265 12.78 -1.18 -8.61
C VAL A 265 13.35 -0.95 -10.01
N ASN A 266 12.85 -1.67 -11.03
CA ASN A 266 13.05 -1.36 -12.46
C ASN A 266 14.52 -1.05 -12.85
N GLY A 267 15.45 -1.95 -12.53
CA GLY A 267 16.88 -1.77 -12.85
C GLY A 267 17.63 -0.88 -11.85
N ILE A 268 16.97 -0.38 -10.81
CA ILE A 268 17.58 0.32 -9.68
C ILE A 268 17.75 -0.68 -8.55
N GLU A 269 19.00 -1.06 -8.29
CA GLU A 269 19.34 -2.05 -7.26
C GLU A 269 19.50 -1.43 -5.88
N GLY A 270 19.30 -2.25 -4.86
CA GLY A 270 19.56 -1.90 -3.46
C GLY A 270 18.43 -1.11 -2.79
N ASP A 271 18.13 -1.53 -1.57
CA ASP A 271 17.22 -0.82 -0.68
C ASP A 271 17.99 0.27 0.07
N ILE A 272 17.41 1.47 0.10
CA ILE A 272 17.91 2.61 0.87
C ILE A 272 16.98 2.88 2.03
N GLU A 273 17.59 3.14 3.19
CA GLU A 273 16.92 3.72 4.35
C GLU A 273 17.61 5.03 4.74
N ILE A 274 16.80 6.08 4.82
CA ILE A 274 17.15 7.41 5.34
C ILE A 274 16.25 7.74 6.53
N SER A 275 16.50 8.86 7.20
CA SER A 275 15.68 9.26 8.34
C SER A 275 14.23 9.52 7.90
N ALA A 276 13.27 8.93 8.62
CA ALA A 276 11.86 9.22 8.43
C ALA A 276 11.52 10.52 9.15
N ASP A 277 11.19 11.58 8.41
CA ASP A 277 10.90 12.89 9.02
C ASP A 277 9.59 13.51 8.53
N ARG A 278 8.50 12.82 8.88
CA ARG A 278 7.14 13.34 8.67
C ARG A 278 6.96 14.75 9.23
N GLN A 279 7.58 15.04 10.38
CA GLN A 279 7.32 16.32 11.05
C GLN A 279 8.04 17.47 10.37
N GLU A 280 9.30 17.28 9.96
CA GLU A 280 10.01 18.25 9.14
C GLU A 280 9.23 18.55 7.87
N PHE A 281 8.82 17.52 7.12
CA PHE A 281 7.99 17.69 5.92
C PHE A 281 6.71 18.49 6.18
N ILE A 282 5.93 18.12 7.20
CA ILE A 282 4.69 18.81 7.55
C ILE A 282 4.96 20.28 7.89
N ASN A 283 6.05 20.56 8.61
CA ASN A 283 6.42 21.93 8.98
C ASN A 283 6.84 22.76 7.76
N GLU A 284 7.57 22.18 6.81
CA GLU A 284 7.96 22.86 5.57
C GLU A 284 6.75 23.21 4.71
N ILE A 285 5.86 22.26 4.46
CA ILE A 285 4.62 22.51 3.71
C ILE A 285 3.78 23.62 4.35
N LYS A 286 3.67 23.64 5.69
CA LYS A 286 2.94 24.68 6.43
C LYS A 286 3.57 26.07 6.32
N LYS A 287 4.90 26.16 6.23
CA LYS A 287 5.60 27.44 6.05
C LYS A 287 5.32 28.04 4.68
N GLU A 288 5.32 27.20 3.64
CA GLU A 288 5.17 27.64 2.25
C GLU A 288 3.74 27.85 1.81
N SER A 289 2.77 27.16 2.42
CA SER A 289 1.35 27.39 2.18
C SER A 289 0.54 27.23 3.47
N PRO A 290 0.24 28.34 4.18
CA PRO A 290 -0.68 28.30 5.30
C PRO A 290 -2.13 27.99 4.86
N PHE A 291 -2.42 27.94 3.55
CA PHE A 291 -3.77 27.76 3.00
C PHE A 291 -4.27 26.31 2.96
N TYR A 292 -3.42 25.28 3.15
CA TYR A 292 -3.91 23.91 3.39
C TYR A 292 -4.78 23.80 4.67
N LEU A 293 -4.78 24.85 5.48
CA LEU A 293 -5.65 25.05 6.64
C LEU A 293 -7.04 25.59 6.26
N TYR A 294 -7.34 25.83 4.99
CA TYR A 294 -8.57 26.50 4.52
C TYR A 294 -9.19 25.79 3.32
N THR A 295 -9.48 24.49 3.42
CA THR A 295 -10.58 23.92 2.64
C THR A 295 -11.52 23.15 3.54
N SER A 296 -12.80 23.51 3.38
CA SER A 296 -13.94 23.21 4.21
C SER A 296 -14.29 21.72 4.27
N ARG A 297 -14.96 21.38 5.37
CA ARG A 297 -15.75 20.17 5.59
C ARG A 297 -16.27 19.54 4.30
N ILE A 298 -16.12 18.21 4.25
CA ILE A 298 -16.74 17.31 3.29
C ILE A 298 -18.27 17.51 3.36
N ASP A 299 -18.80 18.42 2.54
CA ASP A 299 -20.20 18.38 2.09
C ASP A 299 -20.24 17.53 0.81
N ALA A 300 -19.96 16.23 0.96
CA ALA A 300 -20.09 15.24 -0.11
C ALA A 300 -20.37 13.85 0.49
N PHE A 301 -21.45 13.77 1.27
CA PHE A 301 -22.12 12.52 1.61
C PHE A 301 -23.48 12.48 0.90
N VAL A 302 -23.49 12.63 -0.43
CA VAL A 302 -24.66 12.30 -1.27
C VAL A 302 -24.15 11.80 -2.63
N LEU A 303 -24.62 10.61 -3.01
CA LEU A 303 -24.45 9.82 -4.24
C LEU A 303 -23.28 8.80 -4.25
#